data_AF-A0A3D1BDA8-F1
#
_entry.id   AF-A0A3D1BDA8-F1
#
_cell.length_a   1.000
_cell.length_b   1.000
_cell.length_c   1.000
_cell.angle_alpha   90.00
_cell.angle_beta   90.00
_cell.angle_gamma   90.00
#
_symmetry.space_group_name_H-M   'P 1'
#
loop_
_entity.id
_entity.type
_entity.pdbx_description
1 polymer ?
#
loop_
_entity_poly.entity_id
_entity_poly.type
_entity_poly.pdbx_seq_one_letter_code
_entity_poly.pdbx_strand_id
1 'polypeptide(L)'
;MSRWKHRFKVTVFDENSFSEIRVFRGTPRGWVWMAGGVLTLVVGLTYLTVAQTQLREWVVPGYVATQTQEDMAATRALADSLTVMLQRNGQVVQALRHALAGDNRAIEFLQGSDASAWSTGAEAFSDVDTALLAAGPHETQLRIQVLAEDRFALQRRSERGGAASTGFRYPPVAGTLSDDLDLGIGHLGVDLAAA
;
A
#
# COMPACT_ATOMS: atom_id res chain seq x y z
N MET A 1 -36.59 -5.12 -50.35
CA MET A 1 -35.24 -5.08 -50.98
C MET A 1 -34.40 -4.04 -50.24
N SER A 2 -33.25 -4.42 -49.68
CA SER A 2 -32.50 -3.54 -48.75
C SER A 2 -31.61 -2.55 -49.51
N ARG A 3 -31.93 -1.26 -49.40
CA ARG A 3 -31.23 -0.11 -50.04
C ARG A 3 -29.73 -0.02 -49.67
N TRP A 4 -29.28 -0.76 -48.67
CA TRP A 4 -27.96 -0.67 -48.05
C TRP A 4 -26.84 -1.38 -48.80
N LYS A 5 -27.17 -2.29 -49.73
CA LYS A 5 -26.17 -3.02 -50.55
C LYS A 5 -25.95 -2.42 -51.93
N HIS A 6 -26.76 -1.44 -52.34
CA HIS A 6 -26.62 -0.83 -53.65
C HIS A 6 -25.38 0.07 -53.71
N ARG A 7 -24.69 0.04 -54.85
CA ARG A 7 -23.53 0.90 -55.11
C ARG A 7 -24.06 2.24 -55.60
N PHE A 8 -23.75 3.31 -54.87
CA PHE A 8 -24.12 4.67 -55.25
C PHE A 8 -22.93 5.31 -55.99
N LYS A 9 -23.23 6.05 -57.05
CA LYS A 9 -22.29 6.92 -57.76
C LYS A 9 -22.59 8.34 -57.29
N VAL A 10 -21.68 8.94 -56.53
CA VAL A 10 -21.74 10.36 -56.19
C VAL A 10 -20.75 11.09 -57.08
N THR A 11 -21.26 12.05 -57.83
CA THR A 11 -20.51 12.84 -58.81
C THR A 11 -20.50 14.29 -58.35
N VAL A 12 -19.32 14.89 -58.29
CA VAL A 12 -19.16 16.31 -58.00
C VAL A 12 -18.94 17.01 -59.33
N PHE A 13 -19.86 17.90 -59.68
CA PHE A 13 -19.81 18.71 -60.91
C PHE A 13 -19.41 20.15 -60.58
N ASP A 14 -18.65 20.77 -61.47
CA ASP A 14 -18.47 22.23 -61.45
C ASP A 14 -19.71 22.89 -62.03
N GLU A 15 -20.34 23.80 -61.28
CA GLU A 15 -21.57 24.47 -61.68
C GLU A 15 -21.33 25.47 -62.83
N ASN A 16 -20.11 25.99 -62.98
CA ASN A 16 -19.80 26.99 -64.00
C ASN A 16 -19.30 26.36 -65.32
N SER A 17 -18.64 25.20 -65.25
CA SER A 17 -18.09 24.51 -66.44
C SER A 17 -18.89 23.27 -66.85
N PHE A 18 -19.86 22.82 -66.04
CA PHE A 18 -20.56 21.53 -66.20
C PHE A 18 -19.63 20.33 -66.41
N SER A 19 -18.36 20.44 -66.01
CA SER A 19 -17.38 19.36 -66.12
C SER A 19 -17.42 18.48 -64.88
N GLU A 20 -17.37 17.16 -65.08
CA GLU A 20 -17.35 16.15 -64.01
C GLU A 20 -15.93 16.15 -63.39
N ILE A 21 -15.79 16.72 -62.19
CA ILE A 21 -14.46 16.86 -61.55
C ILE A 21 -14.03 15.54 -60.92
N ARG A 22 -14.92 14.91 -60.13
CA ARG A 22 -14.63 13.65 -59.42
C ARG A 22 -15.85 12.75 -59.26
N VAL A 23 -15.58 11.45 -59.33
CA VAL A 23 -16.58 10.38 -59.20
C VAL A 23 -16.23 9.45 -58.04
N PHE A 24 -17.07 9.43 -57.02
CA PHE A 24 -16.96 8.51 -55.89
C PHE A 24 -17.96 7.36 -56.08
N ARG A 25 -17.45 6.13 -56.24
CA ARG A 25 -18.24 4.90 -56.33
C ARG A 25 -18.10 4.14 -55.02
N GLY A 26 -19.19 4.02 -54.26
CA GLY A 26 -19.16 3.37 -52.94
C GLY A 26 -20.49 2.75 -52.54
N THR A 27 -20.48 1.87 -51.54
CA THR A 27 -21.72 1.44 -50.88
C THR A 27 -21.95 2.34 -49.66
N PRO A 28 -23.20 2.69 -49.30
CA PRO A 28 -23.47 3.55 -48.15
C PRO A 28 -22.97 2.90 -46.86
N ARG A 29 -23.03 1.57 -46.78
CA ARG A 29 -22.48 0.80 -45.67
C ARG A 29 -20.97 1.03 -45.53
N GLY A 30 -20.20 1.01 -46.61
CA GLY A 30 -18.76 1.27 -46.57
C GLY A 30 -18.43 2.69 -46.07
N TRP A 31 -19.19 3.70 -46.50
CA TRP A 31 -19.01 5.08 -46.03
C TRP A 31 -19.35 5.23 -44.55
N VAL A 32 -20.41 4.57 -44.07
CA VAL A 32 -20.77 4.55 -42.64
C VAL A 32 -19.69 3.87 -41.81
N TRP A 33 -19.13 2.74 -42.27
CA TRP A 33 -18.02 2.08 -41.59
C TRP A 33 -16.75 2.95 -41.56
N MET A 34 -16.42 3.63 -42.66
CA MET A 34 -15.28 4.54 -42.72
C MET A 34 -15.46 5.72 -41.76
N ALA A 35 -16.64 6.36 -41.76
CA ALA A 35 -16.95 7.46 -40.85
C ALA A 35 -16.93 7.01 -39.39
N GLY A 36 -17.53 5.85 -39.08
CA GLY A 36 -17.48 5.25 -37.75
C GLY A 36 -16.06 4.89 -37.30
N GLY A 37 -15.23 4.40 -38.22
CA GLY A 37 -13.81 4.12 -37.97
C GLY A 37 -13.03 5.38 -37.62
N VAL A 38 -13.21 6.47 -38.38
CA VAL A 38 -12.57 7.76 -38.07
C VAL A 38 -13.06 8.30 -36.72
N LEU A 39 -14.37 8.24 -36.44
CA LEU A 39 -14.92 8.67 -35.15
C LEU A 39 -14.32 7.86 -33.99
N THR A 40 -14.28 6.53 -34.13
CA THR A 40 -13.72 5.64 -33.09
C THR A 40 -12.23 5.92 -32.88
N LEU A 41 -11.48 6.18 -33.96
CA LEU A 41 -10.07 6.52 -33.88
C LEU A 41 -9.84 7.85 -33.18
N VAL A 42 -10.64 8.88 -33.49
CA VAL A 42 -10.56 10.18 -32.80
C VAL A 42 -10.89 10.03 -31.33
N VAL A 43 -12.00 9.37 -30.99
CA VAL A 43 -12.40 9.15 -29.58
C VAL A 43 -11.34 8.35 -28.83
N GLY A 44 -10.82 7.27 -29.43
CA GLY A 44 -9.78 6.44 -28.84
C GLY A 44 -8.47 7.21 -28.62
N LEU A 45 -8.07 8.04 -29.58
CA LEU A 45 -6.87 8.87 -29.47
C LEU A 45 -7.04 9.94 -28.39
N THR A 46 -8.18 10.63 -28.34
CA THR A 46 -8.49 11.61 -27.29
C THR A 46 -8.54 10.95 -25.92
N TYR A 47 -9.13 9.76 -25.81
CA TYR A 47 -9.14 9.01 -24.56
C TYR A 47 -7.72 8.62 -24.12
N LEU A 48 -6.90 8.10 -25.03
CA LEU A 48 -5.52 7.70 -24.74
C LEU A 48 -4.67 8.91 -24.30
N THR A 49 -4.81 10.05 -24.98
CA THR A 49 -4.08 11.27 -24.61
C THR A 49 -4.53 11.80 -23.25
N VAL A 50 -5.83 11.83 -22.95
CA VAL A 50 -6.33 12.27 -21.63
C VAL A 50 -5.92 11.29 -20.54
N ALA A 51 -5.97 9.98 -20.78
CA ALA A 51 -5.65 8.96 -19.78
C ALA A 51 -4.15 8.88 -19.46
N GLN A 52 -3.28 9.11 -20.45
CA GLN A 52 -1.82 9.05 -20.31
C GLN A 52 -1.20 10.39 -19.86
N THR A 53 -1.98 11.48 -19.80
CA THR A 53 -1.48 12.79 -19.39
C THR A 53 -2.05 13.21 -18.04
N GLN A 54 -1.43 14.22 -17.43
CA GLN A 54 -1.92 14.84 -16.18
C GLN A 54 -3.30 15.51 -16.33
N LEU A 55 -3.83 15.64 -17.56
CA LEU A 55 -5.18 16.17 -17.82
C LEU A 55 -6.28 15.34 -17.15
N ARG A 56 -6.04 14.07 -16.86
CA ARG A 56 -6.98 13.22 -16.11
C ARG A 56 -7.36 13.82 -14.76
N GLU A 57 -6.42 14.50 -14.08
CA GLU A 57 -6.66 15.12 -12.78
C GLU A 57 -7.63 16.30 -12.87
N TRP A 58 -7.59 17.05 -13.97
CA TRP A 58 -8.44 18.22 -14.18
C TRP A 58 -9.83 17.85 -14.72
N VAL A 59 -9.93 16.79 -15.54
CA VAL A 59 -11.18 16.39 -16.19
C VAL A 59 -12.08 15.54 -15.28
N VAL A 60 -11.53 14.78 -14.33
CA VAL A 60 -12.30 13.93 -13.41
C VAL A 60 -12.52 14.67 -12.08
N PRO A 61 -13.73 15.13 -11.77
CA PRO A 61 -14.03 15.77 -10.50
C PRO A 61 -13.74 14.80 -9.34
N GLY A 62 -12.97 15.23 -8.35
CA GLY A 62 -12.62 14.41 -7.19
C GLY A 62 -11.39 13.50 -7.37
N TYR A 63 -10.68 13.60 -8.50
CA TYR A 63 -9.38 12.93 -8.63
C TYR A 63 -8.30 13.73 -7.91
N VAL A 64 -7.78 13.20 -6.81
CA VAL A 64 -6.64 13.78 -6.07
C VAL A 64 -5.34 13.39 -6.76
N ALA A 65 -4.51 14.38 -7.08
CA ALA A 65 -3.13 14.19 -7.56
C ALA A 65 -2.40 13.14 -6.71
N THR A 66 -1.53 12.35 -7.32
CA THR A 66 -0.68 11.41 -6.55
C THR A 66 0.13 12.15 -5.48
N GLN A 67 0.65 13.32 -5.82
CA GLN A 67 1.36 14.22 -4.89
C GLN A 67 0.48 14.60 -3.70
N THR A 68 -0.78 14.97 -3.93
CA THR A 68 -1.70 15.31 -2.84
C THR A 68 -2.03 14.11 -1.95
N GLN A 69 -2.07 12.89 -2.49
CA GLN A 69 -2.27 11.69 -1.67
C GLN A 69 -1.05 11.39 -0.79
N GLU A 70 0.15 11.55 -1.31
CA GLU A 70 1.40 11.39 -0.55
C GLU A 70 1.50 12.44 0.56
N ASP A 71 1.19 13.70 0.25
CA ASP A 71 1.17 14.79 1.24
C ASP A 71 0.12 14.56 2.33
N MET A 72 -1.07 14.08 1.96
CA MET A 72 -2.12 13.73 2.92
C MET A 72 -1.69 12.58 3.84
N ALA A 73 -1.01 11.55 3.30
CA ALA A 73 -0.50 10.44 4.07
C ALA A 73 0.60 10.88 5.05
N ALA A 74 1.56 11.69 4.57
CA ALA A 74 2.63 12.24 5.40
C ALA A 74 2.09 13.14 6.52
N THR A 75 1.15 14.03 6.18
CA THR A 75 0.51 14.93 7.15
C THR A 75 -0.27 14.14 8.20
N ARG A 76 -0.98 13.08 7.80
CA ARG A 76 -1.72 12.22 8.73
C ARG A 76 -0.79 11.49 9.69
N ALA A 77 0.31 10.91 9.18
CA ALA A 77 1.31 10.26 10.02
C ALA A 77 1.93 11.24 11.03
N LEU A 78 2.22 12.47 10.62
CA LEU A 78 2.71 13.52 11.52
C LEU A 78 1.65 13.90 12.56
N ALA A 79 0.39 14.08 12.16
CA ALA A 79 -0.70 14.40 13.07
C ALA A 79 -0.86 13.30 14.13
N ASP A 80 -0.87 12.02 13.74
CA ASP A 80 -0.95 10.90 14.66
C ASP A 80 0.21 10.93 15.67
N SER A 81 1.44 11.18 15.20
CA SER A 81 2.61 11.30 16.09
C SER A 81 2.49 12.46 17.09
N LEU A 82 1.96 13.61 16.64
CA LEU A 82 1.75 14.80 17.47
C LEU A 82 0.68 14.55 18.53
N THR A 83 -0.38 13.81 18.22
CA THR A 83 -1.42 13.47 19.20
C THR A 83 -0.87 12.62 20.34
N VAL A 84 -0.03 11.62 20.04
CA VAL A 84 0.65 10.79 21.05
C VAL A 84 1.57 11.63 21.94
N MET A 85 2.36 12.52 21.34
CA MET A 85 3.23 13.42 22.11
C MET A 85 2.44 14.38 23.01
N LEU A 86 1.33 14.94 22.52
CA LEU A 86 0.45 15.81 23.30
C LEU A 86 -0.18 15.07 24.48
N GLN A 87 -0.63 13.83 24.28
CA GLN A 87 -1.20 13.03 25.35
C GLN A 87 -0.17 12.74 26.45
N ARG A 88 1.06 12.37 26.07
CA ARG A 88 2.17 12.18 27.01
C ARG A 88 2.51 13.46 27.78
N ASN A 89 2.61 14.59 27.10
CA ASN A 89 2.87 15.88 27.75
C ASN A 89 1.74 16.28 28.71
N GLY A 90 0.48 16.02 28.34
CA GLY A 90 -0.67 16.26 29.20
C GLY A 90 -0.58 15.48 30.51
N GLN A 91 -0.25 14.19 30.44
CA GLN A 91 -0.03 13.32 31.61
C GLN A 91 1.11 13.83 32.49
N VAL A 92 2.25 14.23 31.92
CA VAL A 92 3.38 14.77 32.68
C VAL A 92 3.02 16.08 33.41
N VAL A 93 2.34 17.00 32.72
CA VAL A 93 1.89 18.26 33.34
C VAL A 93 0.89 17.99 34.46
N GLN A 94 0.01 17.01 34.30
CA GLN A 94 -0.93 16.60 35.33
C GLN A 94 -0.21 16.01 36.55
N ALA A 95 0.76 15.13 36.33
CA ALA A 95 1.59 14.56 37.41
C ALA A 95 2.32 15.65 38.21
N LEU A 96 2.93 16.62 37.51
CA LEU A 96 3.59 17.77 38.12
C LEU A 96 2.62 18.60 38.97
N ARG A 97 1.40 18.84 38.48
CA ARG A 97 0.37 19.56 39.23
C ARG A 97 0.00 18.85 40.53
N HIS A 98 -0.21 17.53 40.49
CA HIS A 98 -0.54 16.76 41.70
C HIS A 98 0.62 16.74 42.71
N ALA A 99 1.86 16.59 42.23
CA ALA A 99 3.05 16.62 43.09
C ALA A 99 3.24 17.98 43.79
N LEU A 100 3.04 19.08 43.06
CA LEU A 100 3.15 20.45 43.59
C LEU A 100 2.01 20.79 44.57
N ALA A 101 0.82 20.23 44.36
CA ALA A 101 -0.33 20.43 45.23
C ALA A 101 -0.25 19.64 46.55
N GLY A 102 0.71 18.72 46.69
CA GLY A 102 0.84 17.85 47.87
C GLY A 102 -0.30 16.83 48.01
N ASP A 103 -1.00 16.53 46.90
CA ASP A 103 -2.11 15.58 46.87
C ASP A 103 -1.56 14.14 46.84
N ASN A 104 -2.08 13.29 47.72
CA ASN A 104 -1.79 11.86 47.79
C ASN A 104 -2.17 11.10 46.50
N ARG A 105 -2.97 11.72 45.62
CA ARG A 105 -3.20 11.25 44.25
C ARG A 105 -1.97 11.27 43.34
N ALA A 106 -0.92 12.02 43.68
CA ALA A 106 0.35 11.96 42.94
C ALA A 106 1.02 10.58 43.05
N ILE A 107 0.89 9.92 44.20
CA ILE A 107 1.44 8.58 44.43
C ILE A 107 0.59 7.52 43.71
N GLU A 108 -0.74 7.70 43.70
CA GLU A 108 -1.65 6.83 42.94
C GLU A 108 -1.45 6.95 41.42
N PHE A 109 -1.14 8.13 40.89
CA PHE A 109 -0.78 8.32 39.48
C PHE A 109 0.58 7.67 39.12
N LEU A 110 1.54 7.67 40.05
CA LEU A 110 2.86 7.06 39.85
C LEU A 110 2.86 5.53 40.07
N GLN A 111 1.96 5.00 40.92
CA GLN A 111 1.89 3.57 41.26
C GLN A 111 0.74 2.83 40.56
N GLY A 112 -0.34 3.52 40.20
CA GLY A 112 -1.51 2.96 39.56
C GLY A 112 -1.33 2.89 38.06
N SER A 113 -1.08 1.69 37.55
CA SER A 113 -1.44 1.15 36.21
C SER A 113 -0.97 1.88 34.92
N ASP A 114 -0.69 3.17 34.97
CA ASP A 114 -0.23 3.98 33.83
C ASP A 114 1.30 4.08 33.81
N ALA A 115 1.99 3.72 34.89
CA ALA A 115 3.44 3.53 34.88
C ALA A 115 3.87 2.34 34.00
N SER A 116 3.00 1.34 33.80
CA SER A 116 3.20 0.28 32.80
C SER A 116 3.02 0.76 31.36
N ALA A 117 2.42 1.93 31.11
CA ALA A 117 2.36 2.53 29.77
C ALA A 117 3.69 3.20 29.35
N TRP A 118 4.69 3.21 30.23
CA TRP A 118 6.06 3.63 29.92
C TRP A 118 6.89 2.51 29.28
N SER A 119 6.30 1.34 29.00
CA SER A 119 6.93 0.34 28.15
C SER A 119 6.91 0.81 26.70
N THR A 120 8.08 1.17 26.18
CA THR A 120 8.36 1.51 24.78
C THR A 120 8.15 0.36 23.78
N GLY A 121 7.36 -0.65 24.13
CA GLY A 121 7.04 -1.80 23.31
C GLY A 121 5.75 -2.43 23.80
N ALA A 122 4.82 -2.61 22.88
CA ALA A 122 3.48 -3.16 23.08
C ALA A 122 2.51 -2.25 23.86
N GLU A 123 1.86 -1.35 23.12
CA GLU A 123 0.47 -0.98 23.41
C GLU A 123 -0.32 -2.30 23.49
N ALA A 124 -0.52 -2.81 24.71
CA ALA A 124 -1.46 -3.90 24.93
C ALA A 124 -2.85 -3.31 24.65
N PHE A 125 -3.35 -3.53 23.44
CA PHE A 125 -4.73 -3.29 23.07
C PHE A 125 -5.64 -4.15 23.96
N SER A 126 -5.90 -3.69 25.18
CA SER A 126 -6.93 -4.28 26.02
C SER A 126 -8.26 -3.90 25.40
N ASP A 127 -8.98 -4.91 24.91
CA ASP A 127 -10.34 -4.82 24.36
C ASP A 127 -10.45 -4.48 22.86
N VAL A 128 -9.58 -5.07 22.02
CA VAL A 128 -9.92 -5.27 20.61
C VAL A 128 -10.46 -6.68 20.45
N ASP A 129 -11.76 -6.78 20.16
CA ASP A 129 -12.45 -8.03 19.85
C ASP A 129 -11.72 -8.71 18.67
N THR A 130 -10.91 -9.73 18.97
CA THR A 130 -10.02 -10.38 17.99
C THR A 130 -10.79 -11.07 16.86
N ALA A 131 -12.12 -11.22 17.03
CA ALA A 131 -13.05 -11.65 16.00
C ALA A 131 -13.25 -10.61 14.87
N LEU A 132 -13.14 -9.31 15.16
CA LEU A 132 -13.20 -8.24 14.15
C LEU A 132 -11.88 -8.07 13.37
N LEU A 133 -10.78 -8.59 13.91
CA LEU A 133 -9.49 -8.72 13.25
C LEU A 133 -9.33 -10.06 12.52
N ALA A 134 -10.40 -10.86 12.42
CA ALA A 134 -10.37 -12.11 11.69
C ALA A 134 -10.05 -11.84 10.22
N ALA A 135 -9.04 -12.56 9.72
CA ALA A 135 -8.53 -12.34 8.39
C ALA A 135 -9.61 -12.50 7.32
N GLY A 136 -9.81 -11.47 6.52
CA GLY A 136 -10.75 -11.53 5.39
C GLY A 136 -10.30 -12.59 4.37
N PRO A 137 -11.21 -13.06 3.48
CA PRO A 137 -10.87 -14.08 2.47
C PRO A 137 -9.68 -13.68 1.60
N HIS A 138 -9.58 -12.39 1.26
CA HIS A 138 -8.50 -11.84 0.44
C HIS A 138 -7.17 -11.73 1.21
N GLU A 139 -7.21 -11.38 2.50
CA GLU A 139 -6.00 -11.30 3.33
C GLU A 139 -5.41 -12.69 3.55
N THR A 140 -6.28 -13.68 3.80
CA THR A 140 -5.86 -15.08 3.92
C THR A 140 -5.19 -15.57 2.62
N GLN A 141 -5.76 -15.22 1.47
CA GLN A 141 -5.17 -15.57 0.17
C GLN A 141 -3.80 -14.90 -0.04
N LEU A 142 -3.67 -13.62 0.31
CA LEU A 142 -2.40 -12.90 0.24
C LEU A 142 -1.35 -13.55 1.15
N ARG A 143 -1.74 -13.89 2.38
CA ARG A 143 -0.85 -14.55 3.35
C ARG A 143 -0.33 -15.89 2.80
N ILE A 144 -1.19 -16.68 2.16
CA ILE A 144 -0.78 -17.94 1.52
C ILE A 144 0.22 -17.67 0.38
N GLN A 145 -0.01 -16.63 -0.44
CA GLN A 145 0.93 -16.26 -1.51
C GLN A 145 2.29 -15.83 -0.97
N VAL A 146 2.31 -14.94 0.02
CA VAL A 146 3.54 -14.46 0.66
C VAL A 146 4.31 -15.62 1.30
N LEU A 147 3.64 -16.50 2.04
CA LEU A 147 4.27 -17.69 2.61
C LEU A 147 4.80 -18.63 1.53
N ALA A 148 4.10 -18.76 0.40
CA ALA A 148 4.57 -19.57 -0.71
C ALA A 148 5.84 -18.99 -1.34
N GLU A 149 5.95 -17.68 -1.49
CA GLU A 149 7.14 -16.98 -1.99
C GLU A 149 8.31 -17.03 -0.99
N ASP A 150 8.03 -16.82 0.30
CA ASP A 150 9.04 -16.77 1.35
C ASP A 150 9.70 -18.13 1.61
N ARG A 151 8.96 -19.24 1.41
CA ARG A 151 9.55 -20.60 1.43
C ARG A 151 10.76 -20.73 0.51
N PHE A 152 10.76 -20.05 -0.64
CA PHE A 152 11.86 -20.09 -1.61
C PHE A 152 12.94 -19.03 -1.35
N ALA A 153 12.69 -18.04 -0.48
CA ALA A 153 13.66 -17.01 -0.13
C ALA A 153 14.86 -17.59 0.63
N LEU A 154 14.62 -18.55 1.53
CA LEU A 154 15.66 -19.24 2.29
C LEU A 154 16.48 -20.21 1.41
N GLN A 155 15.83 -20.91 0.48
CA GLN A 155 16.49 -21.87 -0.42
C GLN A 155 17.36 -21.16 -1.48
N ARG A 156 16.91 -20.00 -1.99
CA ARG A 156 17.73 -19.15 -2.89
C ARG A 156 19.01 -18.65 -2.20
N ARG A 157 19.00 -18.51 -0.87
CA ARG A 157 20.19 -18.14 -0.09
C ARG A 157 21.13 -19.31 0.15
N SER A 158 20.65 -20.56 0.20
CA SER A 158 21.53 -21.73 0.31
C SER A 158 22.17 -22.14 -1.02
N GLU A 159 21.49 -21.96 -2.15
CA GLU A 159 22.03 -22.33 -3.48
C GLU A 159 23.08 -21.33 -4.01
N ARG A 160 23.01 -20.05 -3.63
CA ARG A 160 24.10 -19.08 -3.86
C ARG A 160 25.18 -19.26 -2.80
N GLY A 161 25.96 -20.34 -2.94
CA GLY A 161 27.20 -20.68 -2.23
C GLY A 161 27.78 -19.63 -1.29
N GLY A 162 27.19 -19.51 -0.11
CA GLY A 162 27.62 -18.58 0.91
C GLY A 162 26.89 -18.88 2.19
N ALA A 163 27.50 -19.69 3.06
CA ALA A 163 27.12 -19.85 4.46
C ALA A 163 27.22 -18.49 5.18
N ALA A 164 26.22 -17.64 4.97
CA ALA A 164 25.85 -16.61 5.92
C ALA A 164 24.80 -17.26 6.81
N SER A 165 25.27 -18.12 7.71
CA SER A 165 24.54 -18.45 8.93
C SER A 165 24.02 -17.14 9.52
N THR A 166 22.71 -17.04 9.72
CA THR A 166 22.13 -16.07 10.66
C THR A 166 22.46 -16.52 12.08
N GLY A 167 23.74 -16.69 12.34
CA GLY A 167 24.32 -17.32 13.51
C GLY A 167 25.74 -16.82 13.57
N PHE A 168 26.04 -16.14 14.67
CA PHE A 168 27.35 -15.56 14.96
C PHE A 168 28.44 -16.55 14.57
N ARG A 169 29.37 -16.10 13.72
CA ARG A 169 30.45 -16.95 13.17
C ARG A 169 31.53 -17.29 14.23
N TYR A 170 31.33 -16.83 15.46
CA TYR A 170 32.22 -16.99 16.60
C TYR A 170 31.36 -17.35 17.83
N PRO A 171 31.75 -18.37 18.61
CA PRO A 171 31.12 -18.59 19.90
C PRO A 171 31.34 -17.36 20.80
N PRO A 172 30.37 -16.98 21.64
CA PRO A 172 30.49 -15.80 22.51
C PRO A 172 31.67 -15.89 23.48
N VAL A 173 32.07 -17.12 23.84
CA VAL A 173 33.26 -17.40 24.65
C VAL A 173 33.87 -18.75 24.22
N ALA A 174 35.20 -18.85 24.22
CA ALA A 174 35.90 -20.12 24.04
C ALA A 174 35.94 -20.82 25.41
N GLY A 175 35.17 -21.89 25.57
CA GLY A 175 34.93 -22.50 26.86
C GLY A 175 34.21 -23.84 26.76
N THR A 176 34.06 -24.53 27.89
CA THR A 176 33.29 -25.78 27.98
C THR A 176 31.87 -25.50 28.48
N LEU A 177 30.90 -26.32 28.04
CA LEU A 177 29.54 -26.27 28.57
C LEU A 177 29.57 -26.61 30.07
N SER A 178 29.14 -25.68 30.92
CA SER A 178 29.05 -25.87 32.36
C SER A 178 27.69 -26.43 32.76
N ASP A 179 26.62 -25.88 32.16
CA ASP A 179 25.24 -26.34 32.42
C ASP A 179 24.37 -26.20 31.18
N ASP A 180 23.43 -27.12 31.00
CA ASP A 180 22.56 -27.20 29.83
C ASP A 180 21.18 -26.57 30.11
N LEU A 181 20.39 -26.40 29.06
CA LEU A 181 19.03 -25.87 29.14
C LEU A 181 18.12 -26.86 29.90
N ASP A 182 17.61 -26.46 31.06
CA ASP A 182 16.63 -27.24 31.83
C ASP A 182 15.37 -26.42 32.16
N LEU A 183 14.30 -26.73 31.43
CA LEU A 183 12.98 -26.12 31.58
C LEU A 183 12.29 -26.51 32.90
N GLY A 184 12.68 -27.62 33.53
CA GLY A 184 12.10 -28.12 34.78
C GLY A 184 12.47 -27.26 35.99
N ILE A 185 13.68 -26.70 35.99
CA ILE A 185 14.17 -25.77 37.03
C ILE A 185 14.09 -24.30 36.60
N GLY A 186 13.56 -24.02 35.40
CA GLY A 186 13.47 -22.67 34.85
C GLY A 186 14.80 -22.11 34.34
N HIS A 187 15.79 -22.97 34.07
CA HIS A 187 17.03 -22.59 33.42
C HIS A 187 16.79 -22.44 31.92
N LEU A 188 16.56 -21.19 31.47
CA LEU A 188 16.19 -20.85 30.09
C LEU A 188 17.39 -20.55 29.18
N GLY A 189 18.60 -20.95 29.59
CA GLY A 189 19.84 -20.70 28.85
C GLY A 189 20.81 -21.87 28.91
N VAL A 190 21.99 -21.67 28.34
CA VAL A 190 23.13 -22.58 28.44
C VAL A 190 24.30 -21.80 29.05
N ASP A 191 24.94 -22.38 30.06
CA ASP A 191 26.05 -21.74 30.75
C ASP A 191 27.37 -22.24 30.18
N LEU A 192 28.22 -21.30 29.78
CA LEU A 192 29.54 -21.59 29.21
C LEU A 192 30.62 -21.15 30.20
N ALA A 193 31.45 -22.09 30.66
CA ALA A 193 32.61 -21.79 31.48
C ALA A 193 33.74 -21.28 30.59
N ALA A 194 34.13 -20.02 30.78
CA ALA A 194 35.28 -19.43 30.09
C ALA A 194 36.59 -20.14 30.49
N ALA A 195 37.46 -20.43 29.52
CA ALA A 195 38.80 -20.94 29.75
C ALA A 195 39.82 -19.82 30.01
#